data_AF-A0A821M2T8-F1
#
_entry.id   AF-A0A821M2T8-F1
#
_cell.length_a   1.000
_cell.length_b   1.000
_cell.length_c   1.000
_cell.angle_alpha   90.00
_cell.angle_beta   90.00
_cell.angle_gamma   90.00
#
_symmetry.space_group_name_H-M   'P 1'
#
loop_
_entity.id
_entity.type
_entity.pdbx_description
1 polymer ?
#
loop_
_entity_poly.entity_id
_entity_poly.type
_entity_poly.pdbx_seq_one_letter_code
_entity_poly.pdbx_strand_id
1 'polypeptide(L)' 'TALNPHIGYDKAAQIAKKAHKDGTTLREAALALDHLTAEQFEKYVNPKHMV' A
#
# COMPACT_ATOMS: atom_id res chain seq x y z
N THR A 1 4.92 5.70 8.51
CA THR A 1 4.19 6.90 9.01
C THR A 1 3.60 7.77 7.90
N ALA A 2 3.50 7.30 6.64
CA ALA A 2 2.86 8.04 5.54
C ALA A 2 1.51 7.44 5.07
N LEU A 3 1.29 6.14 5.28
CA LEU A 3 0.05 5.43 4.88
C LEU A 3 -0.98 5.30 6.02
N ASN A 4 -0.55 5.29 7.28
CA ASN A 4 -1.41 5.04 8.44
C ASN A 4 -2.62 5.98 8.58
N PRO A 5 -2.51 7.30 8.35
CA PRO A 5 -3.68 8.18 8.43
C PRO A 5 -4.60 8.12 7.20
N HIS A 6 -4.12 7.59 6.06
CA HIS A 6 -4.84 7.66 4.79
C HIS A 6 -5.57 6.37 4.43
N ILE A 7 -5.00 5.21 4.73
CA ILE A 7 -5.64 3.91 4.51
C ILE A 7 -5.99 3.17 5.78
N GLY A 8 -5.48 3.62 6.92
CA GLY A 8 -5.56 2.87 8.17
C GLY A 8 -4.54 1.74 8.22
N TYR A 9 -4.05 1.48 9.43
CA TYR A 9 -3.09 0.41 9.72
C TYR A 9 -3.57 -0.96 9.26
N ASP A 10 -4.87 -1.22 9.40
CA ASP A 10 -5.48 -2.52 9.05
C ASP A 10 -5.39 -2.83 7.56
N LYS A 11 -5.75 -1.86 6.69
CA LYS A 11 -5.65 -2.01 5.24
C LYS A 11 -4.20 -2.10 4.77
N ALA A 12 -3.30 -1.33 5.37
CA ALA A 12 -1.87 -1.41 5.07
C ALA A 12 -1.31 -2.82 5.37
N ALA A 13 -1.69 -3.40 6.51
CA ALA A 13 -1.30 -4.75 6.91
C ALA A 13 -1.91 -5.82 5.99
N GLN A 14 -3.17 -5.66 5.55
CA GLN A 14 -3.80 -6.57 4.60
C GLN A 14 -3.10 -6.57 3.24
N ILE A 15 -2.79 -5.39 2.69
CA ILE A 15 -2.07 -5.24 1.43
C ILE A 15 -0.69 -5.90 1.54
N ALA A 16 0.04 -5.65 2.62
CA ALA A 16 1.35 -6.26 2.85
C ALA A 16 1.29 -7.79 2.93
N LYS A 17 0.31 -8.34 3.67
CA LYS A 17 0.11 -9.79 3.76
C LYS A 17 -0.27 -10.40 2.41
N LYS A 18 -1.14 -9.75 1.66
CA LYS A 18 -1.58 -10.19 0.33
C LYS A 18 -0.43 -10.16 -0.67
N ALA A 19 0.32 -9.06 -0.73
CA ALA A 19 1.52 -8.91 -1.56
C ALA A 19 2.55 -10.02 -1.25
N HIS A 20 2.83 -10.24 0.04
CA HIS A 20 3.80 -11.25 0.45
C HIS A 20 3.32 -12.68 0.15
N LYS A 21 2.02 -12.95 0.27
CA LYS A 21 1.44 -14.28 0.04
C LYS A 21 1.32 -14.64 -1.45
N ASP A 22 0.92 -13.68 -2.28
CA ASP A 22 0.83 -13.86 -3.74
C ASP A 22 2.19 -13.64 -4.45
N GLY A 23 3.21 -13.13 -3.75
CA GLY A 23 4.48 -12.76 -4.36
C GLY A 23 4.36 -11.55 -5.29
N THR A 24 3.32 -10.73 -5.10
CA THR A 24 3.04 -9.54 -5.91
C THR A 24 3.58 -8.29 -5.23
N THR A 25 3.66 -7.19 -5.97
CA THR A 25 4.09 -5.92 -5.39
C THR A 25 3.01 -5.34 -4.45
N LEU A 26 3.44 -4.51 -3.49
CA LEU A 26 2.50 -3.78 -2.61
C LEU A 26 1.48 -2.96 -3.42
N ARG A 27 1.89 -2.43 -4.58
CA ARG A 27 1.02 -1.70 -5.52
C ARG A 27 -0.03 -2.62 -6.14
N GLU A 28 0.36 -3.79 -6.64
CA GLU A 28 -0.57 -4.74 -7.24
C GLU A 28 -1.55 -5.32 -6.22
N ALA A 29 -1.07 -5.66 -5.02
CA ALA A 29 -1.95 -6.10 -3.95
C ALA A 29 -2.93 -5.00 -3.52
N ALA A 30 -2.50 -3.73 -3.54
CA ALA A 30 -3.36 -2.61 -3.20
C ALA A 30 -4.45 -2.36 -4.26
N LEU A 31 -4.10 -2.51 -5.54
CA LEU A 31 -5.03 -2.47 -6.67
C LEU A 31 -5.99 -3.67 -6.64
N ALA A 32 -5.50 -4.88 -6.35
CA ALA A 32 -6.29 -6.09 -6.32
C ALA A 32 -7.30 -6.13 -5.16
N LEU A 33 -6.99 -5.48 -4.04
CA LEU A 33 -7.89 -5.34 -2.90
C LEU A 33 -8.83 -4.13 -3.03
N ASP A 34 -8.73 -3.36 -4.12
CA ASP A 34 -9.44 -2.10 -4.35
C ASP A 34 -9.29 -1.11 -3.16
N HIS A 35 -8.19 -1.24 -2.42
CA HIS A 35 -7.94 -0.43 -1.24
C HIS A 35 -7.30 0.90 -1.60
N LEU A 36 -6.61 0.95 -2.74
CA LEU A 36 -5.89 2.10 -3.26
C LEU A 36 -5.75 2.00 -4.77
N THR A 37 -5.79 3.14 -5.45
CA THR A 37 -5.33 3.25 -6.83
C THR A 37 -3.80 3.40 -6.88
N ALA A 38 -3.20 3.11 -8.03
CA ALA A 38 -1.76 3.26 -8.25
C ALA A 38 -1.28 4.69 -7.92
N GLU A 39 -2.06 5.70 -8.29
CA GLU A 39 -1.78 7.11 -7.99
C GLU A 39 -1.80 7.41 -6.49
N GLN A 40 -2.78 6.85 -5.76
CA GLN A 40 -2.82 7.00 -4.31
C GLN A 40 -1.65 6.28 -3.65
N PHE A 41 -1.31 5.07 -4.13
CA PHE A 41 -0.15 4.35 -3.65
C PHE A 41 1.14 5.14 -3.88
N GLU A 42 1.37 5.73 -5.05
CA GLU A 42 2.54 6.58 -5.30
C GLU A 42 2.54 7.87 -4.47
N LYS A 43 1.36 8.42 -4.18
CA LYS A 43 1.21 9.60 -3.32
C LYS A 43 1.52 9.30 -1.86
N TYR A 44 1.19 8.11 -1.37
CA TYR A 44 1.40 7.69 0.02
C TYR A 44 2.74 6.96 0.24
N VAL A 45 3.18 6.19 -0.75
CA VAL A 45 4.46 5.47 -0.81
C VAL A 45 5.37 6.26 -1.73
N ASN A 46 5.77 7.43 -1.26
CA ASN A 46 6.75 8.24 -1.96
C ASN A 46 8.14 7.98 -1.34
N PRO A 47 9.02 7.20 -2.00
CA PRO A 47 10.36 6.92 -1.49
C PRO A 47 11.21 8.19 -1.33
N LYS A 48 10.86 9.31 -1.97
CA LYS A 48 11.54 10.61 -1.78
C LYS A 48 11.32 11.26 -0.42
N HIS A 49 10.37 10.79 0.40
CA HIS A 49 10.11 11.30 1.74
C HIS A 49 10.50 10.31 2.86
N MET A 50 11.20 9.22 2.54
CA MET A 50 11.89 8.39 3.54
C MET A 50 13.31 8.98 3.76
N VAL A 51 13.39 9.99 4.64
CA VAL A 51 14.62 10.32 5.40
C VAL A 51 14.37 10.02 6.87
#